data_AF-A0A5A7UX05-F1
#
_entry.id   AF-A0A5A7UX05-F1
#
_cell.length_a   1.000
_cell.length_b   1.000
_cell.length_c   1.000
_cell.angle_alpha   90.00
_cell.angle_beta   90.00
_cell.angle_gamma   90.00
#
_symmetry.space_group_name_H-M   'P 1'
#
loop_
_entity.id
_entity.type
_entity.pdbx_description
1 polymer ?
#
loop_
_entity_poly.entity_id
_entity_poly.type
_entity_poly.pdbx_seq_one_letter_code
_entity_poly.pdbx_strand_id
1 'polypeptide(L)'
;MLAFTAKGQSIFDITTYGAKPNTDITQVLANAWKDACASTNPSQLLIPIGVYQLNQSILHGPCKSTIEVRMEETLQAHPEPIGVGLVLFQYIDQLTVSSTGAFDVKEKKVGKRMIVT
;
A
#
# COMPACT_ATOMS: atom_id res chain seq x y z
N MET A 1 -33.68 -7.20 11.10
CA MET A 1 -33.00 -6.43 10.04
C MET A 1 -31.52 -6.36 10.39
N LEU A 2 -30.63 -6.95 9.59
CA LEU A 2 -29.19 -6.82 9.80
C LEU A 2 -28.73 -5.57 9.08
N ALA A 3 -28.58 -4.47 9.81
CA ALA A 3 -27.98 -3.25 9.27
C ALA A 3 -26.47 -3.50 9.13
N PHE A 4 -26.01 -3.81 7.92
CA PHE A 4 -24.60 -3.69 7.58
C PHE A 4 -24.30 -2.19 7.49
N THR A 5 -23.86 -1.60 8.59
CA THR A 5 -23.23 -0.28 8.53
C THR A 5 -21.95 -0.46 7.73
N ALA A 6 -21.95 -0.09 6.45
CA ALA A 6 -20.71 0.04 5.69
C ALA A 6 -19.88 1.11 6.39
N LYS A 7 -18.89 0.72 7.19
CA LYS A 7 -17.89 1.66 7.69
C LYS A 7 -17.26 2.30 6.46
N GLY A 8 -17.34 3.63 6.35
CA GLY A 8 -16.72 4.35 5.24
C GLY A 8 -15.23 3.98 5.15
N GLN A 9 -14.77 3.66 3.95
CA GLN A 9 -13.37 3.35 3.70
C GLN A 9 -12.56 4.64 3.70
N SER A 10 -11.54 4.74 4.55
CA SER A 10 -10.63 5.90 4.59
C SER A 10 -9.57 5.75 3.52
N ILE A 11 -9.50 6.70 2.59
CA ILE A 11 -8.53 6.69 1.49
C ILE A 11 -7.32 7.54 1.86
N PHE A 12 -6.14 6.95 1.73
CA PHE A 12 -4.82 7.55 1.97
C PHE A 12 -4.08 7.57 0.64
N ASP A 13 -4.24 8.66 -0.11
CA ASP A 13 -3.59 8.85 -1.41
C ASP A 13 -2.20 9.44 -1.22
N ILE A 14 -1.15 8.77 -1.71
CA ILE A 14 0.24 9.22 -1.49
C ILE A 14 0.54 10.61 -2.08
N THR A 15 -0.24 11.10 -3.06
CA THR A 15 -0.08 12.46 -3.61
C THR A 15 -0.45 13.52 -2.58
N THR A 16 -1.39 13.22 -1.67
CA THR A 16 -1.73 14.09 -0.53
C THR A 16 -0.60 14.15 0.50
N TYR A 17 0.28 13.15 0.49
CA TYR A 17 1.51 13.10 1.28
C TYR A 17 2.73 13.71 0.55
N GLY A 18 2.54 14.25 -0.65
CA GLY A 18 3.58 14.94 -1.42
C GLY A 18 4.28 14.09 -2.48
N ALA A 19 3.76 12.91 -2.82
CA ALA A 19 4.31 12.09 -3.89
C ALA A 19 4.30 12.84 -5.23
N LYS A 20 5.40 12.75 -5.97
CA LYS A 20 5.54 13.30 -7.32
C LYS A 20 6.09 12.23 -8.27
N PRO A 21 5.66 12.20 -9.54
CA PRO A 21 6.24 11.30 -10.53
C PRO A 21 7.75 11.52 -10.68
N ASN A 22 8.48 10.46 -11.01
CA ASN A 22 9.93 10.43 -11.22
C ASN A 22 10.76 10.88 -10.00
N THR A 23 10.20 10.78 -8.79
CA THR A 23 10.91 11.06 -7.53
C THR A 23 10.93 9.84 -6.63
N ASP A 24 11.88 9.79 -5.70
CA ASP A 24 11.90 8.80 -4.62
C ASP A 24 10.73 9.06 -3.66
N ILE A 25 9.79 8.12 -3.59
CA ILE A 25 8.61 8.21 -2.72
C ILE A 25 8.70 7.32 -1.48
N THR A 26 9.85 6.70 -1.18
CA THR A 26 10.04 5.74 -0.08
C THR A 26 9.51 6.29 1.25
N GLN A 27 9.88 7.52 1.60
CA GLN A 27 9.41 8.17 2.84
C GLN A 27 7.94 8.55 2.78
N VAL A 28 7.45 8.96 1.61
CA VAL A 28 6.05 9.35 1.39
C VAL A 28 5.13 8.14 1.57
N LEU A 29 5.51 7.00 0.98
CA LEU A 29 4.82 5.73 1.11
C LEU A 29 4.79 5.25 2.55
N ALA A 30 5.91 5.35 3.28
CA ALA A 30 5.97 4.98 4.69
C ALA A 30 5.05 5.84 5.58
N ASN A 31 4.96 7.14 5.31
CA ASN A 31 4.08 8.05 6.05
C ASN A 31 2.60 7.74 5.78
N ALA A 32 2.23 7.58 4.52
CA ALA A 32 0.86 7.23 4.13
C ALA A 32 0.44 5.86 4.71
N TRP A 33 1.34 4.87 4.67
CA TRP A 33 1.12 3.56 5.30
C TRP A 33 0.87 3.67 6.80
N LYS A 34 1.68 4.45 7.53
CA LYS A 34 1.54 4.62 8.97
C LYS A 34 0.15 5.10 9.35
N ASP A 35 -0.36 6.11 8.64
CA ASP A 35 -1.68 6.68 8.90
C ASP A 35 -2.79 5.71 8.48
N ALA A 36 -2.65 5.07 7.32
CA ALA A 36 -3.60 4.06 6.85
C ALA A 36 -3.71 2.88 7.81
N CYS A 37 -2.59 2.42 8.35
CA CYS A 37 -2.51 1.30 9.29
C CYS A 37 -3.03 1.68 10.69
N ALA A 38 -2.95 2.96 11.07
CA ALA A 38 -3.49 3.50 12.32
C ALA A 38 -5.00 3.82 12.27
N SER A 39 -5.63 3.75 11.09
CA SER A 39 -7.06 3.96 10.90
C SER A 39 -7.90 2.91 11.65
N THR A 40 -8.92 3.36 12.37
CA THR A 40 -9.92 2.50 13.03
C THR A 40 -11.03 2.04 12.08
N ASN A 41 -11.15 2.67 10.92
CA ASN A 41 -12.03 2.27 9.82
C ASN A 41 -11.24 1.48 8.78
N PRO A 42 -11.91 0.63 7.96
CA PRO A 42 -11.28 0.05 6.78
C PRO A 42 -10.52 1.12 5.99
N SER A 43 -9.26 0.88 5.67
CA SER A 43 -8.42 1.86 4.98
C SER A 43 -7.99 1.37 3.61
N GLN A 44 -7.77 2.32 2.71
CA GLN A 44 -7.18 2.12 1.40
C GLN A 44 -5.94 3.00 1.29
N LEU A 45 -4.77 2.41 1.11
CA LEU A 45 -3.58 3.11 0.63
C LEU A 45 -3.67 3.13 -0.90
N LEU A 46 -3.84 4.31 -1.48
CA LEU A 46 -3.93 4.49 -2.93
C LEU A 46 -2.60 4.98 -3.45
N ILE A 47 -2.05 4.23 -4.41
CA ILE A 47 -0.93 4.68 -5.21
C ILE A 47 -1.40 4.86 -6.66
N PRO A 48 -1.61 6.12 -7.10
CA PRO A 48 -2.22 6.42 -8.39
C PRO A 48 -1.25 6.19 -9.55
N ILE A 49 -1.78 6.15 -10.78
CA ILE A 49 -0.98 5.99 -12.01
C ILE A 49 0.19 6.98 -12.03
N GLY A 50 1.41 6.44 -12.14
CA GLY A 50 2.63 7.21 -12.30
C GLY A 50 3.86 6.29 -12.39
N VAL A 51 5.01 6.91 -12.65
CA VAL A 51 6.32 6.27 -12.49
C VAL A 51 6.94 6.85 -11.23
N TYR A 52 7.23 6.01 -10.26
CA TYR A 52 7.82 6.44 -8.99
C TYR A 52 9.06 5.61 -8.70
N GLN A 53 10.08 6.27 -8.16
CA GLN A 53 11.27 5.58 -7.69
C GLN A 53 11.04 5.11 -6.27
N LEU A 54 11.42 3.87 -5.99
CA LEU A 54 11.29 3.31 -4.66
C LEU A 54 12.55 2.52 -4.28
N ASN A 55 13.03 2.78 -3.06
CA ASN A 55 13.90 1.87 -2.34
C ASN A 55 13.06 0.87 -1.54
N GLN A 56 13.67 -0.23 -1.06
CA GLN A 56 12.92 -1.24 -0.31
C GLN A 56 12.18 -0.61 0.87
N SER A 57 10.86 -0.67 0.81
CA SER A 57 9.95 -0.11 1.80
C SER A 57 9.34 -1.22 2.64
N ILE A 58 9.66 -1.28 3.93
CA ILE A 58 9.09 -2.29 4.84
C ILE A 58 7.86 -1.71 5.53
N LEU A 59 6.69 -2.23 5.17
CA LEU A 59 5.39 -1.82 5.66
C LEU A 59 4.92 -2.79 6.75
N HIS A 60 5.02 -2.34 8.01
CA HIS A 60 4.76 -3.15 9.19
C HIS A 60 3.34 -2.95 9.73
N GLY A 61 2.72 -4.06 10.15
CA GLY A 61 1.58 -4.08 11.07
C GLY A 61 2.01 -4.25 12.54
N PRO A 62 1.06 -4.52 13.46
CA PRO A 62 -0.36 -4.77 13.18
C PRO A 62 -1.14 -3.48 12.87
N CYS A 63 -2.07 -3.56 11.92
CA CYS A 63 -2.98 -2.45 11.62
C CYS A 63 -4.27 -2.56 12.44
N LYS A 64 -4.86 -1.42 12.79
CA LYS A 64 -6.06 -1.38 13.66
C LYS A 64 -7.33 -1.85 12.97
N SER A 65 -7.32 -1.90 11.64
CA SER A 65 -8.44 -2.33 10.81
C SER A 65 -7.93 -3.02 9.54
N THR A 66 -8.85 -3.44 8.69
CA THR A 66 -8.52 -3.99 7.36
C THR A 66 -7.89 -2.91 6.49
N ILE A 67 -6.85 -3.27 5.74
CA ILE A 67 -6.15 -2.35 4.84
C ILE A 67 -6.08 -2.93 3.42
N GLU A 68 -6.48 -2.14 2.44
CA GLU A 68 -6.28 -2.40 1.01
C GLU A 68 -5.13 -1.52 0.51
N VAL A 69 -4.18 -2.08 -0.21
CA VAL A 69 -3.20 -1.32 -1.00
C VAL A 69 -3.61 -1.44 -2.46
N ARG A 70 -4.02 -0.31 -3.04
CA ARG A 70 -4.34 -0.23 -4.47
C ARG A 70 -3.20 0.41 -5.21
N MET A 71 -2.63 -0.34 -6.14
CA MET A 71 -1.51 0.09 -6.97
C MET A 71 -2.01 0.24 -8.40
N GLU A 72 -2.20 1.47 -8.85
CA GLU A 72 -2.64 1.77 -10.21
C GLU A 72 -1.45 2.06 -11.14
N GLU A 73 -0.24 1.88 -10.64
CA GLU A 73 0.99 2.50 -11.14
C GLU A 73 2.01 1.50 -11.72
N THR A 74 3.11 2.05 -12.24
CA THR A 74 4.36 1.32 -12.48
C THR A 74 5.40 1.78 -11.46
N LEU A 75 5.61 0.99 -10.40
CA LEU A 75 6.74 1.21 -9.49
C LEU A 75 8.04 0.85 -10.21
N GLN A 76 9.02 1.74 -10.16
CA GLN A 76 10.35 1.48 -10.68
C GLN A 76 11.34 1.36 -9.52
N ALA A 77 12.14 0.31 -9.55
CA ALA A 77 13.28 0.19 -8.66
C ALA A 77 14.19 1.42 -8.80
N HIS A 78 14.64 1.95 -7.67
CA HIS A 78 15.75 2.89 -7.66
C HIS A 78 16.96 2.27 -8.44
N PRO A 79 17.75 3.05 -9.19
CA PRO A 79 18.88 2.54 -9.98
C PRO A 79 19.94 1.81 -9.15
N GLU A 80 19.98 2.08 -7.84
CA GLU A 80 20.77 1.35 -6.85
C GLU A 80 19.84 0.75 -5.78
N PRO A 81 19.19 -0.40 -6.07
CA PRO A 81 18.18 -0.95 -5.18
C PRO A 81 18.82 -1.55 -3.92
N ILE A 82 18.32 -1.15 -2.75
CA ILE A 82 18.75 -1.70 -1.46
C ILE A 82 17.81 -2.84 -1.06
N GLY A 83 18.21 -4.09 -1.30
CA GLY A 83 17.53 -5.28 -0.76
C GLY A 83 16.71 -6.12 -1.77
N VAL A 84 15.72 -6.88 -1.28
CA VAL A 84 14.96 -7.89 -2.05
C VAL A 84 13.51 -7.43 -2.26
N GLY A 85 13.30 -6.65 -3.32
CA GLY A 85 12.00 -6.14 -3.74
C GLY A 85 11.69 -4.71 -3.30
N LEU A 86 10.63 -4.15 -3.87
CA LEU A 86 10.24 -2.75 -3.71
C LEU A 86 9.46 -2.54 -2.43
N VAL A 87 8.45 -3.37 -2.17
CA VAL A 87 7.59 -3.23 -0.99
C VAL A 87 7.49 -4.56 -0.25
N LEU A 88 7.74 -4.51 1.07
CA LEU A 88 7.73 -5.65 1.95
C LEU A 88 6.68 -5.49 3.06
N PHE A 89 5.60 -6.26 2.97
CA PHE A 89 4.54 -6.28 3.99
C PHE A 89 4.83 -7.32 5.07
N GLN A 90 4.78 -6.93 6.34
CA GLN A 90 5.06 -7.82 7.48
C GLN A 90 4.05 -7.67 8.63
N TYR A 91 3.67 -8.80 9.24
CA TYR A 91 2.81 -8.86 10.44
C TYR A 91 1.44 -8.17 10.29
N ILE A 92 0.76 -8.42 9.16
CA ILE A 92 -0.57 -7.88 8.87
C ILE A 92 -1.55 -9.04 8.64
N ASP A 93 -2.69 -9.02 9.33
CA ASP A 93 -3.68 -10.11 9.29
C ASP A 93 -4.69 -9.95 8.14
N GLN A 94 -5.06 -8.71 7.80
CA GLN A 94 -6.13 -8.39 6.85
C GLN A 94 -5.65 -7.41 5.78
N LEU A 95 -4.61 -7.80 5.05
CA LEU A 95 -4.07 -7.06 3.91
C LEU A 95 -4.70 -7.57 2.61
N THR A 96 -5.21 -6.65 1.80
CA THR A 96 -5.54 -6.91 0.39
C THR A 96 -4.63 -6.05 -0.46
N VAL A 97 -4.04 -6.62 -1.52
CA VAL A 97 -3.34 -5.84 -2.53
C VAL A 97 -4.04 -6.02 -3.87
N SER A 98 -4.38 -4.90 -4.50
CA SER A 98 -5.07 -4.83 -5.77
C SER A 98 -4.26 -4.00 -6.75
N SER A 99 -4.17 -4.47 -7.99
CA SER A 99 -3.59 -3.71 -9.10
C SER A 99 -4.63 -3.55 -10.20
N THR A 100 -4.75 -2.35 -10.78
CA THR A 100 -5.68 -2.07 -11.89
C THR A 100 -5.06 -2.28 -13.28
N GLY A 101 -3.84 -2.84 -13.37
CA GLY A 101 -3.24 -3.28 -14.63
C GLY A 101 -4.02 -4.42 -15.30
N ALA A 102 -3.67 -4.78 -16.55
CA ALA A 102 -4.41 -5.71 -17.45
C ALA A 102 -4.76 -7.11 -16.90
N PHE A 103 -4.36 -7.41 -15.68
CA PHE A 103 -4.77 -8.57 -14.91
C PHE A 103 -5.25 -8.06 -13.54
N ASP A 104 -6.58 -8.02 -13.33
CA ASP A 104 -7.19 -7.79 -12.01
C ASP A 104 -6.81 -8.95 -11.08
N VAL A 105 -5.62 -8.89 -10.49
CA VAL A 105 -5.18 -9.86 -9.47
C VAL A 105 -5.51 -9.26 -8.11
N LYS A 106 -6.53 -9.82 -7.46
CA LYS A 106 -6.83 -9.55 -6.06
C LYS A 106 -6.12 -10.60 -5.21
N GLU A 107 -4.92 -10.30 -4.76
CA GLU A 107 -4.24 -11.17 -3.80
C GLU A 107 -4.68 -10.82 -2.37
N LYS A 108 -5.42 -11.73 -1.75
CA LYS A 108 -5.76 -11.66 -0.32
C LYS A 108 -4.77 -12.55 0.42
N LYS A 109 -3.79 -11.96 1.09
CA LYS A 109 -2.79 -12.71 1.85
C LYS A 109 -3.04 -12.57 3.34
N VAL A 110 -3.20 -13.71 4.01
CA VAL A 110 -3.23 -13.81 5.48
C VAL A 110 -1.83 -14.23 5.94
N GLY A 111 -1.09 -13.31 6.55
CA GLY A 111 0.10 -13.57 7.40
C GLY A 111 1.33 -14.30 6.81
N LYS A 112 2.42 -13.55 6.55
CA LYS A 112 3.75 -13.68 7.20
C LYS A 112 4.77 -12.75 6.54
N ARG A 113 4.76 -12.67 5.20
CA ARG A 113 5.59 -11.77 4.41
C ARG A 113 5.04 -11.70 2.98
N MET A 114 4.93 -10.51 2.41
CA MET A 114 4.64 -10.33 0.98
C MET A 114 5.65 -9.36 0.38
N ILE A 115 6.28 -9.76 -0.73
CA ILE A 115 7.24 -8.94 -1.47
C ILE A 115 6.56 -8.56 -2.76
N VAL A 116 6.46 -7.26 -3.02
CA VAL A 116 6.15 -6.71 -4.35
C VAL A 116 7.50 -6.38 -4.98
N THR A 117 7.79 -6.99 -6.12
CA THR A 117 9.08 -6.90 -6.83
C THR A 117 8.93 -6.11 -8.10
#